data_AF-A0A940P903-F1
#
_entry.id   AF-A0A940P903-F1
#
_cell.length_a   1.000
_cell.length_b   1.000
_cell.length_c   1.000
_cell.angle_alpha   90.00
_cell.angle_beta   90.00
_cell.angle_gamma   90.00
#
_symmetry.space_group_name_H-M   'P 1'
#
loop_
_entity.id
_entity.type
_entity.pdbx_description
1 polymer ?
#
loop_
_entity_poly.entity_id
_entity_poly.type
_entity_poly.pdbx_seq_one_letter_code
_entity_poly.pdbx_strand_id
1 'polypeptide(L)'
;MNTKTFIKKYTMVIALGVVFILFAVLTQGRLLYPQNLSNLLLQNAYVLVMACGMLLCILTGGNIDLSVGSTVCLVGAIAAQLLANTGLHPVFVILICLLLSIVIGIWQGFWIGNVHIPPFICTLAGMFLFRGLG
;
A
#
# COMPACT_ATOMS: atom_id res chain seq x y z
N MET A 1 -30.64 16.58 12.29
CA MET A 1 -29.19 16.26 12.28
C MET A 1 -28.42 17.57 12.30
N ASN A 2 -27.56 17.80 13.29
CA ASN A 2 -26.95 19.10 13.54
C ASN A 2 -25.82 19.37 12.51
N THR A 3 -25.82 20.53 11.84
CA THR A 3 -24.92 20.84 10.70
C THR A 3 -23.44 20.74 11.09
N LYS A 4 -23.10 21.10 12.34
CA LYS A 4 -21.74 20.99 12.88
C LYS A 4 -21.27 19.53 13.01
N THR A 5 -22.18 18.61 13.34
CA THR A 5 -21.87 17.18 13.48
C THR A 5 -21.67 16.52 12.12
N PHE A 6 -22.45 16.95 11.12
CA PHE A 6 -22.29 16.49 9.73
C PHE A 6 -20.92 16.89 9.17
N ILE A 7 -20.53 18.17 9.30
CA ILE A 7 -19.24 18.67 8.81
C ILE A 7 -18.08 17.90 9.46
N LYS A 8 -18.08 17.76 10.79
CA LYS A 8 -17.02 17.02 11.49
C LYS A 8 -16.90 15.56 11.02
N LYS A 9 -18.03 14.88 10.81
CA LYS A 9 -18.06 13.47 10.37
C LYS A 9 -17.51 13.27 8.96
N TYR A 10 -17.78 14.21 8.04
CA TYR A 10 -17.39 14.10 6.63
C TYR A 10 -16.21 14.98 6.23
N THR A 11 -15.47 15.53 7.20
CA THR A 11 -14.34 16.46 6.97
C THR A 11 -13.37 15.96 5.90
N MET A 12 -12.97 14.68 5.95
CA MET A 12 -12.07 14.06 4.95
C MET A 12 -12.68 14.02 3.54
N VAL A 13 -13.95 13.66 3.42
CA VAL A 13 -14.65 13.58 2.12
C VAL A 13 -14.85 14.98 1.54
N ILE A 14 -15.21 15.94 2.38
CA ILE A 14 -15.35 17.35 2.00
C ILE A 14 -13.98 17.90 1.56
N ALA A 15 -12.92 17.64 2.33
CA ALA A 15 -11.57 18.06 1.99
C ALA A 15 -11.10 17.48 0.64
N LEU A 16 -11.36 16.19 0.41
CA LEU A 16 -11.09 15.54 -0.89
C LEU A 16 -11.83 16.26 -2.03
N GLY A 17 -13.12 16.54 -1.86
CA GLY A 17 -13.91 17.26 -2.86
C GLY A 17 -13.38 18.67 -3.16
N VAL A 18 -13.00 19.42 -2.11
CA VAL A 18 -12.40 20.76 -2.26
C VAL A 18 -11.09 20.70 -3.02
N VAL A 19 -10.19 19.79 -2.65
CA VAL A 19 -8.89 19.60 -3.33
C VAL A 19 -9.09 19.18 -4.78
N PHE A 20 -10.04 18.29 -5.05
CA PHE A 20 -10.36 17.83 -6.40
C PHE A 20 -10.87 18.96 -7.30
N ILE A 21 -11.80 19.80 -6.79
CA ILE A 21 -12.31 20.97 -7.51
C ILE A 21 -11.19 22.00 -7.73
N LEU A 22 -10.38 22.26 -6.70
CA LEU A 22 -9.24 23.17 -6.79
C LEU A 22 -8.28 22.74 -7.90
N PHE A 23 -7.87 21.47 -7.93
CA PHE A 23 -6.99 20.98 -8.98
C PHE A 23 -7.67 20.94 -10.35
N ALA A 24 -8.97 20.64 -10.43
CA ALA A 24 -9.72 20.71 -11.69
C ALA A 24 -9.73 22.12 -12.28
N VAL A 25 -9.89 23.17 -11.45
CA VAL A 25 -9.83 24.57 -11.90
C VAL A 25 -8.40 24.97 -12.27
N LEU A 26 -7.42 24.70 -11.40
CA LEU A 26 -6.02 25.09 -11.65
C LEU A 26 -5.42 24.40 -12.88
N THR A 27 -5.81 23.16 -13.17
CA THR A 27 -5.36 22.42 -14.36
C THR A 27 -6.23 22.66 -15.60
N GLN A 28 -7.17 23.61 -15.58
CA GLN A 28 -8.05 23.91 -16.71
C GLN A 28 -8.83 22.67 -17.19
N GLY A 29 -9.31 21.85 -16.27
CA GLY A 29 -10.07 20.62 -16.55
C GLY A 29 -9.22 19.43 -17.01
N ARG A 30 -7.89 19.57 -17.19
CA ARG A 30 -7.03 18.47 -17.65
C ARG A 30 -7.04 17.27 -16.71
N LEU A 31 -7.21 17.49 -15.40
CA LEU A 31 -7.33 16.43 -14.41
C LEU A 31 -8.49 15.45 -14.71
N LEU A 32 -9.58 15.94 -15.30
CA LEU A 32 -10.76 15.14 -15.64
C LEU A 32 -10.63 14.37 -16.95
N TYR A 33 -9.55 14.59 -17.71
CA TYR A 33 -9.34 13.81 -18.93
C TYR A 33 -9.19 12.33 -18.61
N PRO A 34 -9.81 11.44 -19.40
CA PRO A 34 -9.78 10.00 -19.15
C PRO A 34 -8.35 9.48 -18.92
N GLN A 35 -7.39 9.96 -19.70
CA GLN A 35 -5.98 9.57 -19.54
C GLN A 35 -5.39 9.96 -18.19
N ASN A 36 -5.64 11.17 -17.70
CA ASN A 36 -5.09 11.63 -16.42
C ASN A 36 -5.76 10.91 -15.25
N LEU A 37 -7.07 10.70 -15.32
CA LEU A 37 -7.79 9.94 -14.31
C LEU A 37 -7.33 8.48 -14.28
N SER A 38 -7.21 7.83 -15.44
CA SER A 38 -6.67 6.47 -15.54
C SER A 38 -5.23 6.39 -15.02
N ASN A 39 -4.36 7.34 -15.35
CA ASN A 39 -2.99 7.37 -14.83
C ASN A 39 -2.97 7.54 -13.31
N LEU A 40 -3.79 8.42 -12.74
CA LEU A 40 -3.90 8.61 -11.29
C LEU A 40 -4.36 7.33 -10.59
N LEU A 41 -5.36 6.64 -11.16
CA LEU A 41 -5.85 5.38 -10.62
C LEU A 41 -4.80 4.28 -10.72
N LEU A 42 -4.12 4.13 -11.86
CA LEU A 42 -3.08 3.12 -12.06
C LEU A 42 -1.86 3.36 -11.16
N GLN A 43 -1.46 4.62 -10.95
CA GLN A 43 -0.38 4.97 -10.03
C GLN A 43 -0.71 4.65 -8.57
N ASN A 44 -1.98 4.69 -8.17
CA ASN A 44 -2.43 4.36 -6.82
C ASN A 44 -3.00 2.93 -6.69
N ALA A 45 -3.08 2.18 -7.79
CA ALA A 45 -3.68 0.84 -7.81
C ALA A 45 -3.00 -0.11 -6.81
N TYR A 46 -1.68 0.03 -6.61
CA TYR A 46 -0.94 -0.77 -5.64
C TYR A 46 -1.46 -0.58 -4.21
N VAL A 47 -1.90 0.64 -3.83
CA VAL A 47 -2.49 0.92 -2.50
C VAL A 47 -3.85 0.24 -2.35
N LEU A 48 -4.68 0.26 -3.40
CA LEU A 48 -5.96 -0.44 -3.37
C LEU A 48 -5.78 -1.95 -3.22
N VAL A 49 -4.86 -2.55 -3.98
CA VAL A 49 -4.57 -3.99 -3.90
C VAL A 49 -4.06 -4.36 -2.50
N MET A 50 -3.16 -3.55 -1.91
CA MET A 50 -2.71 -3.74 -0.54
C MET A 50 -3.87 -3.65 0.47
N ALA A 51 -4.76 -2.65 0.33
CA ALA A 51 -5.90 -2.48 1.22
C ALA A 51 -6.85 -3.69 1.19
N CYS A 52 -7.05 -4.30 0.01
CA CYS A 52 -7.80 -5.55 -0.12
C CYS A 52 -7.13 -6.72 0.62
N GLY A 53 -5.80 -6.85 0.55
CA GLY A 53 -5.07 -7.85 1.32
C GLY A 53 -5.18 -7.63 2.84
N MET A 54 -5.02 -6.38 3.27
CA MET A 54 -5.12 -5.98 4.68
C MET A 54 -6.49 -6.24 5.29
N LEU A 55 -7.56 -6.18 4.49
CA LEU A 55 -8.90 -6.53 4.94
C LEU A 55 -8.95 -7.95 5.52
N LEU A 56 -8.27 -8.91 4.90
CA LEU A 56 -8.24 -10.29 5.40
C LEU A 56 -7.55 -10.37 6.76
N CYS A 57 -6.43 -9.67 6.97
CA CYS A 57 -5.72 -9.64 8.24
C CYS A 57 -6.57 -9.04 9.38
N ILE A 58 -7.32 -7.98 9.08
CA ILE A 58 -8.22 -7.34 10.04
C ILE A 58 -9.37 -8.28 10.39
N LEU A 59 -9.96 -8.97 9.41
CA LEU A 59 -11.09 -9.87 9.64
C LEU A 59 -10.70 -11.14 10.40
N THR A 60 -9.52 -11.70 10.14
CA THR A 60 -9.09 -12.96 10.78
C THR A 60 -8.44 -12.75 12.14
N GLY A 61 -7.66 -11.69 12.32
CA GLY A 61 -6.85 -11.46 13.51
C GLY A 61 -7.19 -10.21 14.29
N GLY A 62 -8.10 -9.34 13.81
CA GLY A 62 -8.41 -8.05 14.44
C GLY A 62 -7.25 -7.04 14.43
N ASN A 63 -6.16 -7.35 13.74
CA ASN A 63 -4.90 -6.62 13.79
C ASN A 63 -4.55 -6.01 12.43
N ILE A 64 -3.88 -4.85 12.48
CA ILE A 64 -3.35 -4.16 11.29
C ILE A 64 -1.87 -4.52 11.18
N ASP A 65 -1.51 -5.18 10.08
CA ASP A 65 -0.11 -5.39 9.70
C ASP A 65 0.53 -4.07 9.24
N LEU A 66 1.45 -3.58 10.06
CA LEU A 66 2.20 -2.34 9.82
C LEU A 66 3.37 -2.53 8.85
N SER A 67 3.82 -3.77 8.62
CA SER A 67 5.00 -4.07 7.80
C SER A 67 4.72 -4.03 6.29
N VAL A 68 3.47 -4.13 5.85
CA VAL A 68 3.12 -4.28 4.41
C VAL A 68 3.70 -3.15 3.55
N GLY A 69 3.65 -1.91 4.02
CA GLY A 69 4.24 -0.77 3.29
C GLY A 69 5.76 -0.89 3.12
N SER A 70 6.47 -1.32 4.16
CA SER A 70 7.91 -1.54 4.09
C SER A 70 8.29 -2.74 3.22
N THR A 71 7.48 -3.80 3.22
CA THR A 71 7.68 -4.97 2.36
C THR A 71 7.56 -4.58 0.89
N VAL A 72 6.58 -3.76 0.52
CA VAL A 72 6.46 -3.24 -0.86
C VAL A 72 7.65 -2.36 -1.25
N CYS A 73 8.16 -1.53 -0.32
CA CYS A 73 9.36 -0.73 -0.57
C CYS A 73 10.58 -1.62 -0.87
N LEU A 74 10.82 -2.64 -0.05
CA LEU A 74 11.91 -3.60 -0.24
C LEU A 74 11.81 -4.34 -1.58
N VAL A 75 10.63 -4.91 -1.86
CA VAL A 75 10.38 -5.67 -3.09
C VAL A 75 10.49 -4.76 -4.32
N GLY A 76 10.03 -3.51 -4.22
CA GLY A 76 10.17 -2.49 -5.25
C GLY A 76 11.63 -2.11 -5.53
N ALA A 77 12.44 -1.93 -4.48
CA ALA A 77 13.87 -1.67 -4.62
C ALA A 77 14.61 -2.84 -5.26
N ILE A 78 14.30 -4.08 -4.85
CA ILE A 78 14.86 -5.30 -5.45
C ILE A 78 14.43 -5.41 -6.92
N ALA A 79 13.16 -5.16 -7.24
CA ALA A 79 12.65 -5.17 -8.62
C ALA A 79 13.39 -4.16 -9.49
N ALA A 80 13.56 -2.93 -9.00
CA ALA A 80 14.28 -1.87 -9.70
C ALA A 80 15.75 -2.25 -9.93
N GLN A 81 16.42 -2.79 -8.91
CA GLN A 81 17.81 -3.24 -8.99
C GLN A 81 17.99 -4.37 -10.02
N LEU A 82 17.10 -5.36 -10.03
CA LEU A 82 17.14 -6.47 -10.98
C LEU A 82 16.91 -5.97 -12.41
N LEU A 83 15.89 -5.13 -12.63
CA LEU A 83 15.61 -4.57 -13.95
C LEU A 83 16.75 -3.68 -14.46
N ALA A 84 17.35 -2.85 -13.60
CA ALA A 84 18.38 -1.90 -13.99
C ALA A 84 19.76 -2.55 -14.24
N ASN A 85 20.17 -3.50 -13.39
CA ASN A 85 21.56 -3.96 -13.39
C ASN A 85 21.77 -5.36 -13.97
N THR A 86 20.71 -6.18 -14.06
CA THR A 86 20.84 -7.57 -14.55
C THR A 86 20.24 -7.79 -15.93
N GLY A 87 19.48 -6.82 -16.46
CA GLY A 87 18.80 -6.95 -17.76
C GLY A 87 17.84 -8.14 -17.85
N LEU A 88 17.45 -8.73 -16.71
CA LEU A 88 16.56 -9.88 -16.66
C LEU A 88 15.21 -9.54 -17.27
N HIS A 89 14.63 -10.51 -17.99
CA HIS A 89 13.32 -10.32 -18.59
C HIS A 89 12.28 -10.03 -17.48
N PRO A 90 11.39 -9.02 -17.66
CA PRO A 90 10.48 -8.55 -16.61
C PRO A 90 9.63 -9.65 -15.96
N VAL A 91 9.26 -10.68 -16.73
CA VAL A 91 8.49 -11.82 -16.20
C VAL A 91 9.23 -12.57 -15.09
N PHE A 92 10.55 -12.77 -15.22
CA PHE A 92 11.33 -13.43 -14.17
C PHE A 92 11.47 -12.55 -12.93
N VAL A 93 11.62 -11.23 -13.11
CA VAL A 93 11.68 -10.29 -11.98
C VAL A 93 10.36 -10.33 -11.20
N ILE A 94 9.22 -10.34 -11.89
CA ILE A 94 7.89 -10.46 -11.27
C ILE A 94 7.80 -11.76 -10.44
N LEU A 95 8.23 -12.89 -11.00
CA LEU A 95 8.21 -14.18 -10.28
C LEU A 95 9.09 -14.15 -9.02
N ILE A 96 10.30 -13.60 -9.11
CA ILE A 96 11.21 -13.47 -7.97
C ILE A 96 10.60 -12.59 -6.88
N CYS A 97 10.07 -11.42 -7.25
CA CYS A 97 9.41 -10.50 -6.32
C CYS A 97 8.18 -11.12 -5.65
N LEU A 98 7.40 -11.89 -6.39
CA LEU A 98 6.22 -12.58 -5.87
C LEU A 98 6.60 -13.67 -4.88
N LEU A 99 7.60 -14.51 -5.22
CA LEU A 99 8.13 -15.53 -4.31
C LEU A 99 8.69 -14.90 -3.03
N LEU A 100 9.48 -13.82 -3.15
CA LEU A 100 10.07 -13.12 -2.01
C LEU A 100 9.00 -12.55 -1.07
N SER A 101 7.94 -11.96 -1.64
CA SER A 101 6.82 -11.41 -0.87
C SER A 101 6.04 -12.50 -0.14
N ILE A 102 5.82 -13.66 -0.77
CA ILE A 102 5.16 -14.82 -0.13
C ILE A 102 6.00 -15.32 1.05
N VAL A 103 7.31 -15.46 0.87
CA VAL A 103 8.21 -15.89 1.95
C VAL A 103 8.16 -14.93 3.14
N ILE A 104 8.18 -13.62 2.89
CA ILE A 104 8.04 -12.60 3.94
C ILE A 104 6.68 -12.72 4.65
N GLY A 105 5.59 -12.91 3.89
CA GLY A 105 4.25 -13.10 4.45
C GLY A 105 4.14 -14.35 5.32
N ILE A 106 4.70 -15.48 4.88
CA ILE A 106 4.76 -16.72 5.66
C ILE A 106 5.57 -16.52 6.93
N TRP A 107 6.71 -15.83 6.83
CA TRP A 107 7.55 -15.51 7.98
C TRP A 107 6.76 -14.71 9.03
N GLN A 108 6.07 -13.65 8.64
CA GLN A 108 5.23 -12.87 9.55
C GLN A 108 4.09 -13.71 10.14
N GLY A 109 3.41 -14.50 9.30
CA GLY A 109 2.34 -15.40 9.73
C GLY A 109 2.80 -16.47 10.71
N PHE A 110 4.03 -16.97 10.57
CA PHE A 110 4.60 -17.99 11.46
C PHE A 110 4.74 -17.50 12.91
N TRP A 111 5.31 -16.30 13.10
CA TRP A 111 5.49 -15.71 14.43
C TRP A 111 4.18 -15.39 15.12
N ILE A 112 3.19 -14.93 14.34
CA ILE A 112 1.87 -14.59 14.85
C ILE A 112 1.06 -15.85 15.18
N GLY A 113 0.98 -16.79 14.23
CA GLY A 113 0.09 -17.96 14.32
C GLY A 113 0.64 -19.11 15.17
N ASN A 114 1.95 -19.39 15.10
CA ASN A 114 2.53 -20.52 15.83
C ASN A 114 3.20 -20.09 17.14
N VAL A 115 3.95 -18.99 17.12
CA VAL A 115 4.71 -18.49 18.28
C VAL A 115 3.85 -17.59 19.18
N HIS A 116 2.64 -17.22 18.73
CA HIS A 116 1.67 -16.42 19.48
C HIS A 116 2.23 -15.05 19.93
N ILE A 117 3.16 -14.47 19.16
CA ILE A 117 3.65 -13.12 19.40
C ILE A 117 2.54 -12.13 19.01
N PRO A 118 2.25 -11.11 19.83
CA PRO A 118 1.27 -10.08 19.49
C PRO A 118 1.55 -9.47 18.10
N PRO A 119 0.55 -9.41 17.19
CA PRO A 119 0.76 -9.02 15.80
C PRO A 119 1.35 -7.62 15.63
N PHE A 120 0.99 -6.69 16.51
CA PHE A 120 1.56 -5.33 16.52
C PHE A 120 3.09 -5.36 16.66
N ILE A 121 3.63 -6.18 17.56
CA ILE A 121 5.07 -6.26 17.81
C ILE A 121 5.78 -6.92 16.62
N CYS A 122 5.24 -8.04 16.12
CA CYS A 122 5.83 -8.76 15.00
C CYS A 122 5.86 -7.90 13.73
N THR A 123 4.77 -7.21 13.44
CA THR A 123 4.65 -6.37 12.24
C THR A 123 5.38 -5.05 12.38
N LEU A 124 5.49 -4.47 13.58
CA LEU A 124 6.36 -3.30 13.81
C LEU A 124 7.84 -3.66 13.67
N ALA A 125 8.27 -4.80 14.22
CA ALA A 125 9.64 -5.31 14.05
C ALA A 125 9.94 -5.60 12.58
N GLY A 126 9.02 -6.26 11.87
CA GLY A 126 9.10 -6.46 10.43
C GLY A 126 9.15 -5.15 9.65
N MET A 127 8.38 -4.15 10.08
CA MET A 127 8.44 -2.81 9.49
C MET A 127 9.84 -2.23 9.56
N PHE A 128 10.53 -2.33 10.71
CA PHE A 128 11.92 -1.86 10.82
C PHE A 128 12.92 -2.71 10.03
N LEU A 129 12.71 -4.03 9.96
CA LEU A 129 13.58 -4.94 9.19
C LEU A 129 13.48 -4.71 7.68
N PHE A 130 12.26 -4.62 7.14
CA PHE A 130 12.03 -4.48 5.69
C PHE A 130 12.13 -3.04 5.20
N ARG A 131 12.09 -2.07 6.12
CA ARG A 131 12.40 -0.66 5.80
C ARG A 131 13.91 -0.40 5.67
N GLY A 132 14.73 -1.46 5.56
CA GLY A 132 16.18 -1.41 5.46
C GLY A 132 16.68 -0.26 4.57
N LEU A 133 17.56 0.56 5.15
CA LEU A 133 18.39 1.63 4.57
C LEU A 133 17.98 2.10 3.17
N GLY A 134 17.01 3.02 3.11
CA GLY A 134 17.01 4.05 2.08
C GLY A 134 18.11 5.08 2.34
#